data_AF-A0A4U1I0Y4-F1
#
_entry.id   AF-A0A4U1I0Y4-F1
#
_cell.length_a   1.000
_cell.length_b   1.000
_cell.length_c   1.000
_cell.angle_alpha   90.00
_cell.angle_beta   90.00
_cell.angle_gamma   90.00
#
_symmetry.space_group_name_H-M   'P 1'
#
loop_
_entity.id
_entity.type
_entity.pdbx_description
1 polymer ?
#
loop_
_entity_poly.entity_id
_entity_poly.type
_entity_poly.pdbx_seq_one_letter_code
_entity_poly.pdbx_strand_id
1 'polypeptide(L)'
;MKWMKASVAVCALAAIAVSGTAEARVFVGVGIGVPAYPYYPYPYPYYYPAPVVAVPADDPPTYVEQGQAAADGAPQQAAGTWYYCDAAKAYYPYVKQCAGGWRTVPATPPAPNQ
;
A
#
# COMPACT_ATOMS: atom_id res chain seq x y z
N MET A 1 99.67 38.84 -39.40
CA MET A 1 98.83 38.18 -40.43
C MET A 1 98.81 36.64 -40.33
N LYS A 2 99.96 35.94 -40.21
CA LYS A 2 100.01 34.46 -40.21
C LYS A 2 99.49 33.81 -38.91
N TRP A 3 99.68 34.49 -37.78
CA TRP A 3 99.24 34.03 -36.45
C TRP A 3 97.73 34.16 -36.25
N MET A 4 97.14 35.21 -36.84
CA MET A 4 95.68 35.43 -36.83
C MET A 4 94.93 34.34 -37.61
N LYS A 5 95.50 33.86 -38.72
CA LYS A 5 94.94 32.74 -39.50
C LYS A 5 95.00 31.41 -38.75
N ALA A 6 96.08 31.18 -38.00
CA ALA A 6 96.25 29.96 -37.20
C ALA A 6 95.24 29.92 -36.04
N SER A 7 95.04 31.03 -35.33
CA SER A 7 94.04 31.11 -34.26
C SER A 7 92.62 30.91 -34.77
N VAL A 8 92.28 31.50 -35.92
CA VAL A 8 90.95 31.31 -36.54
C VAL A 8 90.74 29.85 -36.96
N ALA A 9 91.75 29.20 -37.53
CA ALA A 9 91.67 27.80 -37.92
C ALA A 9 91.50 26.87 -36.71
N VAL A 10 92.22 27.12 -35.61
CA VAL A 10 92.11 26.33 -34.37
C VAL A 10 90.74 26.54 -33.71
N CYS A 11 90.25 27.77 -33.63
CA CYS A 11 88.92 28.06 -33.09
C CYS A 11 87.81 27.40 -33.93
N ALA A 12 87.93 27.42 -35.27
CA ALA A 12 86.95 26.80 -36.15
C ALA A 12 86.91 25.27 -35.98
N LEU A 13 88.06 24.62 -35.82
CA LEU A 13 88.13 23.17 -35.61
C LEU A 13 87.60 22.74 -34.24
N ALA A 14 87.89 23.51 -33.18
CA ALA A 14 87.35 23.25 -31.85
C ALA A 14 85.81 23.38 -31.80
N ALA A 15 85.25 24.33 -32.56
CA ALA A 15 83.80 24.53 -32.62
C ALA A 15 83.06 23.36 -33.29
N ILE A 16 83.71 22.65 -34.22
CA ILE A 16 83.11 21.51 -34.94
C ILE A 16 83.04 20.26 -34.04
N ALA A 17 84.05 20.03 -33.19
CA ALA A 17 84.13 18.85 -32.32
C ALA A 17 83.17 18.85 -31.11
N VAL A 18 82.53 20.00 -30.82
CA VAL A 18 81.55 20.18 -29.73
C VAL A 18 80.09 20.04 -30.22
N SER A 19 79.88 19.65 -31.47
CA SER A 19 78.53 19.41 -32.00
C SER A 19 78.05 17.98 -31.68
N GLY A 20 77.76 17.73 -30.40
CA GLY A 20 77.11 16.49 -29.97
C GLY A 20 75.70 16.37 -30.56
N THR A 21 75.31 15.18 -31.01
CA THR A 21 73.97 14.91 -31.53
C THR A 21 72.95 15.06 -30.39
N ALA A 22 72.22 16.17 -30.38
CA ALA A 22 71.14 16.40 -29.42
C ALA A 22 69.93 15.54 -29.78
N GLU A 23 69.78 14.38 -29.14
CA GLU A 23 68.54 13.60 -29.23
C GLU A 23 67.43 14.33 -28.45
N ALA A 24 66.59 15.06 -29.17
CA ALA A 24 65.39 15.66 -28.60
C ALA A 24 64.25 14.64 -28.65
N ARG A 25 63.87 14.10 -27.49
CA ARG A 25 62.65 13.29 -27.34
C ARG A 25 61.53 14.18 -26.85
N VAL A 26 60.45 14.24 -27.61
CA VAL A 26 59.23 14.96 -27.23
C VAL A 26 58.18 13.93 -26.85
N PHE A 27 57.74 13.97 -25.60
CA PHE A 27 56.64 13.16 -25.12
C PHE A 27 55.41 14.06 -25.01
N VAL A 28 54.40 13.76 -25.83
CA VAL A 28 53.09 14.42 -25.78
C VAL A 28 52.11 13.42 -25.20
N GLY A 29 51.65 13.68 -23.99
CA GLY A 29 50.54 12.94 -23.38
C GLY A 29 49.23 13.67 -23.64
N VAL A 30 48.22 12.95 -24.14
CA VAL A 30 46.84 13.44 -24.20
C VAL A 30 46.04 12.69 -23.14
N GLY A 31 45.65 13.40 -22.08
CA GLY A 31 44.77 12.88 -21.04
C GLY A 31 43.31 13.22 -21.36
N ILE A 32 42.44 12.21 -21.39
CA ILE A 32 40.99 12.40 -21.44
C ILE A 32 40.47 12.16 -20.02
N GLY A 33 40.02 13.23 -19.36
CA GLY A 33 39.40 13.15 -18.04
C GLY A 33 37.88 12.95 -18.16
N VAL A 34 37.34 12.00 -17.40
CA VAL A 34 35.89 11.88 -17.16
C VAL A 34 35.59 12.47 -15.78
N PRO A 35 34.68 13.44 -15.66
CA PRO A 35 34.31 13.98 -14.35
C PRO A 35 33.60 12.89 -13.53
N ALA A 36 34.22 12.51 -12.41
CA ALA A 36 33.60 11.65 -11.42
C ALA A 36 32.81 12.54 -10.44
N TYR A 37 31.49 12.37 -10.44
CA TYR A 37 30.63 13.03 -9.46
C TYR A 37 30.45 12.15 -8.23
N PRO A 38 30.46 12.72 -7.02
CA PRO A 38 30.19 11.96 -5.81
C PRO A 38 28.74 11.47 -5.82
N TYR A 39 28.56 10.16 -5.69
CA TYR A 39 27.25 9.55 -5.50
C TYR A 39 26.86 9.67 -4.02
N TYR A 40 25.82 10.45 -3.75
CA TYR A 40 25.20 10.50 -2.44
C TYR A 40 23.99 9.55 -2.41
N PRO A 41 24.06 8.42 -1.69
CA PRO A 41 22.92 7.56 -1.52
C PRO A 41 21.82 8.30 -0.75
N TYR A 42 20.63 8.37 -1.35
CA TYR A 42 19.48 8.97 -0.69
C TYR A 42 18.92 7.98 0.34
N PRO A 43 18.75 8.38 1.61
CA PRO A 43 18.17 7.49 2.62
C PRO A 43 16.71 7.20 2.27
N TYR A 44 16.37 5.92 2.23
CA TYR A 44 14.99 5.49 2.02
C TYR A 44 14.18 5.79 3.30
N PRO A 45 12.99 6.36 3.19
CA PRO A 45 12.14 6.61 4.34
C PRO A 45 11.72 5.27 4.95
N TYR A 46 12.11 5.04 6.21
CA TYR A 46 11.67 3.87 6.96
C TYR A 46 10.24 4.12 7.44
N TYR A 47 9.28 3.40 6.85
CA TYR A 47 7.88 3.53 7.21
C TYR A 47 7.57 2.68 8.43
N TYR A 48 7.12 3.32 9.50
CA TYR A 48 6.66 2.59 10.68
C TYR A 48 5.28 1.99 10.39
N PRO A 49 5.06 0.69 10.67
CA PRO A 49 3.74 0.10 10.50
C PRO A 49 2.76 0.73 11.49
N ALA A 50 1.54 1.03 11.02
CA ALA A 50 0.49 1.55 11.88
C ALA A 50 0.09 0.52 12.96
N PRO A 51 -0.24 0.97 14.18
CA PRO A 51 -0.67 0.08 15.24
C PRO A 51 -2.00 -0.59 14.87
N VAL A 52 -2.07 -1.91 15.05
CA VAL A 52 -3.29 -2.68 14.79
C VAL A 52 -4.24 -2.50 15.97
N VAL A 53 -5.39 -1.88 15.73
CA VAL A 53 -6.46 -1.75 16.72
C VAL A 53 -7.33 -3.01 16.63
N ALA A 54 -7.36 -3.81 17.70
CA ALA A 54 -8.28 -4.94 17.78
C ALA A 54 -9.70 -4.41 17.94
N VAL A 55 -10.55 -4.64 16.93
CA VAL A 55 -11.98 -4.34 17.01
C VAL A 55 -12.64 -5.44 17.85
N PRO A 56 -13.43 -5.09 18.89
CA PRO A 56 -14.23 -6.08 19.63
C PRO A 56 -15.10 -6.87 18.66
N ALA A 57 -15.11 -8.20 18.77
CA ALA A 57 -16.02 -9.03 17.98
C ALA A 57 -17.46 -8.75 18.42
N ASP A 58 -18.31 -8.31 17.50
CA ASP A 58 -19.73 -8.11 17.76
C ASP A 58 -20.42 -9.46 18.08
N ASP A 59 -21.22 -9.49 19.14
CA ASP A 59 -22.06 -10.64 19.47
C ASP A 59 -23.05 -10.96 18.32
N PRO A 60 -23.36 -12.24 18.08
CA PRO A 60 -24.26 -12.62 16.99
C PRO A 60 -25.64 -11.95 17.20
N PRO A 61 -26.21 -11.32 16.17
CA PRO A 61 -27.48 -10.62 16.31
C PRO A 61 -28.57 -11.63 16.66
N THR A 62 -29.12 -11.51 17.88
CA THR A 62 -30.34 -12.21 18.25
C THR A 62 -31.51 -11.47 17.60
N TYR A 63 -32.08 -12.09 16.56
CA TYR A 63 -33.25 -11.53 15.90
C TYR A 63 -34.45 -11.57 16.85
N VAL A 64 -34.84 -10.40 17.35
CA VAL A 64 -36.12 -10.21 18.04
C VAL A 64 -37.07 -9.59 17.02
N GLU A 65 -38.08 -10.35 16.59
CA GLU A 65 -39.13 -9.81 15.71
C GLU A 65 -39.86 -8.69 16.45
N GLN A 66 -39.63 -7.45 16.03
CA GLN A 66 -40.24 -6.28 16.65
C GLN A 66 -41.74 -6.27 16.31
N GLY A 67 -42.57 -6.66 17.29
CA GLY A 67 -44.02 -6.73 17.13
C GLY A 67 -44.60 -5.41 16.64
N GLN A 68 -45.38 -5.45 15.55
CA GLN A 68 -46.06 -4.27 15.02
C GLN A 68 -47.02 -3.69 16.07
N ALA A 69 -47.12 -2.35 16.15
CA ALA A 69 -48.06 -1.67 17.04
C ALA A 69 -49.48 -2.23 16.87
N ALA A 70 -50.06 -2.72 17.96
CA ALA A 70 -51.38 -3.33 17.95
C ALA A 70 -52.44 -2.27 17.63
N ALA A 71 -53.24 -2.50 16.58
CA ALA A 71 -54.45 -1.72 16.33
C ALA A 71 -55.53 -2.05 17.38
N ASP A 72 -56.52 -1.19 17.57
CA ASP A 72 -57.59 -1.42 18.53
C ASP A 72 -58.33 -2.75 18.26
N GLY A 73 -58.25 -3.68 19.22
CA GLY A 73 -58.77 -5.05 19.10
C GLY A 73 -57.80 -6.09 18.51
N ALA A 74 -56.55 -5.71 18.21
CA ALA A 74 -55.49 -6.65 17.85
C ALA A 74 -54.83 -7.25 19.10
N PRO A 75 -54.44 -8.54 19.07
CA PRO A 75 -53.81 -9.19 20.20
C PRO A 75 -52.36 -8.71 20.32
N GLN A 76 -51.89 -8.56 21.56
CA GLN A 76 -50.47 -8.29 21.80
C GLN A 76 -49.68 -9.56 21.48
N GLN A 77 -48.77 -9.48 20.50
CA GLN A 77 -48.02 -10.64 20.01
C GLN A 77 -47.13 -11.19 21.13
N ALA A 78 -47.51 -12.34 21.68
CA ALA A 78 -46.72 -13.04 22.70
C ALA A 78 -45.72 -13.98 22.02
N ALA A 79 -44.48 -13.99 22.50
CA ALA A 79 -43.44 -14.87 21.97
C ALA A 79 -43.91 -16.34 22.01
N GLY A 80 -43.82 -17.04 20.88
CA GLY A 80 -44.21 -18.45 20.77
C GLY A 80 -45.71 -18.72 20.53
N THR A 81 -46.53 -17.69 20.35
CA THR A 81 -47.98 -17.84 20.07
C THR A 81 -48.41 -17.06 18.83
N TRP A 82 -49.04 -17.74 17.88
CA TRP A 82 -49.74 -17.14 16.73
C TRP A 82 -51.20 -16.89 17.05
N TYR A 83 -51.79 -15.89 16.40
CA TYR A 83 -53.22 -15.60 16.49
C TYR A 83 -53.89 -15.85 15.15
N TYR A 84 -54.91 -16.70 15.14
CA TYR A 84 -55.69 -17.10 13.98
C TYR A 84 -57.11 -16.52 14.06
N CYS A 85 -57.62 -16.00 12.95
CA CYS A 85 -58.99 -15.53 12.82
C CYS A 85 -59.82 -16.56 12.06
N ASP A 86 -60.76 -17.23 12.72
CA ASP A 86 -61.62 -18.23 12.09
C ASP A 86 -62.57 -17.62 11.03
N ALA A 87 -63.03 -16.39 11.25
CA ALA A 87 -63.92 -15.68 10.33
C ALA A 87 -63.23 -15.34 8.99
N ALA A 88 -61.94 -14.97 9.04
CA ALA A 88 -61.16 -14.59 7.86
C ALA A 88 -60.24 -15.72 7.35
N LYS A 89 -60.18 -16.84 8.08
CA LYS A 89 -59.32 -18.01 7.80
C LYS A 89 -57.85 -17.64 7.59
N ALA A 90 -57.33 -16.71 8.39
CA ALA A 90 -55.99 -16.17 8.24
C ALA A 90 -55.39 -15.77 9.59
N TYR A 91 -54.07 -15.63 9.64
CA TYR A 91 -53.31 -15.28 10.83
C TYR A 91 -53.06 -13.77 10.93
N TYR A 92 -52.86 -13.26 12.15
CA TYR A 92 -52.22 -11.97 12.35
C TYR A 92 -50.76 -12.04 11.83
N PRO A 93 -50.22 -11.03 11.12
CA PRO A 93 -50.77 -9.70 10.83
C PRO A 93 -51.53 -9.58 9.49
N TYR A 94 -51.73 -10.69 8.76
CA TYR A 94 -52.44 -10.67 7.46
C TYR A 94 -53.87 -10.18 7.60
N VAL A 95 -54.48 -10.44 8.76
CA VAL A 95 -55.72 -9.81 9.19
C VAL A 95 -55.41 -8.92 10.39
N LYS A 96 -55.84 -7.66 10.36
CA LYS A 96 -55.59 -6.71 11.45
C LYS A 96 -56.70 -6.72 12.50
N GLN A 97 -57.92 -7.08 12.10
CA GLN A 97 -59.09 -7.11 12.98
C GLN A 97 -59.93 -8.35 12.67
N CYS A 98 -60.31 -9.10 13.72
CA CYS A 98 -61.17 -10.28 13.58
C CYS A 98 -62.49 -10.05 14.31
N ALA A 99 -63.61 -10.00 13.57
CA ALA A 99 -64.94 -9.77 14.14
C ALA A 99 -65.38 -10.89 15.12
N GLY A 100 -64.86 -12.11 14.95
CA GLY A 100 -65.10 -13.25 15.84
C GLY A 100 -64.11 -13.39 17.00
N GLY A 101 -63.17 -12.45 17.15
CA GLY A 101 -62.05 -12.57 18.10
C GLY A 101 -60.93 -13.47 17.60
N TRP A 102 -59.81 -13.48 18.32
CA TRP A 102 -58.58 -14.16 17.94
C TRP A 102 -58.40 -15.49 18.67
N ARG A 103 -58.05 -16.55 17.94
CA ARG A 103 -57.68 -17.86 18.49
C ARG A 103 -56.17 -17.99 18.61
N THR A 104 -55.66 -18.41 19.78
CA THR A 104 -54.23 -18.69 19.97
C THR A 104 -53.85 -20.05 19.39
N VAL A 105 -52.70 -20.10 18.72
CA VAL A 105 -52.11 -21.29 18.12
C VAL A 105 -50.63 -21.32 18.50
N PRO A 106 -50.07 -22.44 18.98
CA PRO A 106 -48.65 -22.50 19.30
C PRO A 106 -47.80 -22.29 18.03
N ALA A 107 -46.73 -21.50 18.13
CA ALA A 107 -45.84 -21.25 17.00
C ALA A 107 -44.99 -22.46 16.61
N THR A 108 -44.72 -23.33 17.58
CA THR A 108 -43.98 -24.56 17.38
C THR A 108 -44.96 -25.73 17.39
N PRO A 109 -44.90 -26.64 16.39
CA PRO A 109 -45.69 -27.86 16.44
C PRO A 109 -45.30 -28.69 17.68
N PRO A 110 -46.22 -29.47 18.26
CA PRO A 110 -45.88 -30.38 19.34
C PRO A 110 -44.80 -31.36 18.84
N ALA A 111 -43.86 -31.73 19.72
CA ALA A 111 -42.86 -32.73 19.39
C ALA A 111 -43.56 -34.01 18.89
N PRO A 112 -43.04 -34.69 17.84
CA PRO A 112 -43.55 -35.99 17.44
C PRO A 112 -43.49 -36.93 18.65
N ASN A 113 -44.62 -37.55 18.98
CA ASN A 113 -44.77 -38.45 20.14
C ASN A 113 -43.56 -39.39 20.23
N GLN A 114 -42.82 -39.32 21.35
CA GLN A 114 -41.84 -40.33 21.76
C GLN A 114 -42.58 -41.46 22.49
#